data_AF-A0A7S4PN27-F1
#
_entry.id   AF-A0A7S4PN27-F1
#
_cell.length_a   1.000
_cell.length_b   1.000
_cell.length_c   1.000
_cell.angle_alpha   90.00
_cell.angle_beta   90.00
_cell.angle_gamma   90.00
#
_symmetry.space_group_name_H-M   'P 1'
#
loop_
_entity.id
_entity.type
_entity.pdbx_description
1 polymer ?
#
loop_
_entity_poly.entity_id
_entity_poly.type
_entity_poly.pdbx_seq_one_letter_code
_entity_poly.pdbx_strand_id
1 'polypeptide(L)'
;IIIDLSHQQIVSCNSNDGCSGGNAIDTFEQMYTSGRVPGWCMPYLAKDVGGGGPACSDVCSLGPDYSVKASSLGVIQDNVRQIQSEILSNGPVFAAFWVYSDFMAYTGGVYSASKEALA
;
A
#
# COMPACT_ATOMS: atom_id res chain seq x y z
N ILE A 1 16.62 -9.63 -8.08
CA ILE A 1 16.01 -10.09 -6.81
C ILE A 1 14.75 -9.27 -6.61
N ILE A 2 13.60 -9.90 -6.45
CA ILE A 2 12.35 -9.22 -6.07
C ILE A 2 12.32 -9.21 -4.55
N ILE A 3 12.18 -8.03 -3.95
CA ILE A 3 12.09 -7.87 -2.51
C ILE A 3 10.61 -7.64 -2.18
N ASP A 4 10.03 -8.55 -1.42
CA ASP A 4 8.71 -8.37 -0.83
C ASP A 4 8.86 -7.66 0.51
N LEU A 5 8.31 -6.45 0.61
CA LEU A 5 8.39 -5.62 1.82
C LEU A 5 7.28 -6.02 2.82
N SER A 6 7.52 -5.79 4.10
CA SER A 6 6.57 -6.15 5.14
C SER A 6 5.32 -5.26 5.11
N HIS A 7 4.23 -5.82 4.62
CA HIS A 7 2.88 -5.27 4.76
C HIS A 7 2.48 -5.14 6.24
N GLN A 8 2.92 -6.07 7.09
CA GLN A 8 2.65 -6.02 8.52
C GLN A 8 3.30 -4.82 9.19
N GLN A 9 4.55 -4.50 8.82
CA GLN A 9 5.22 -3.32 9.37
C GLN A 9 4.46 -2.05 9.02
N ILE A 10 3.89 -1.94 7.82
CA ILE A 10 3.03 -0.82 7.45
C ILE A 10 1.78 -0.78 8.34
N VAL A 11 1.07 -1.90 8.53
CA VAL A 11 -0.12 -1.97 9.40
C VAL A 11 0.20 -1.64 10.86
N SER A 12 1.36 -2.06 11.36
CA SER A 12 1.77 -1.87 12.76
C SER A 12 2.39 -0.50 13.04
N CYS A 13 2.94 0.18 12.02
CA CYS A 13 3.66 1.44 12.16
C CYS A 13 2.92 2.66 11.58
N ASN A 14 1.92 2.47 10.72
CA ASN A 14 1.25 3.57 10.03
C ASN A 14 -0.11 3.90 10.67
N SER A 15 -0.18 5.10 11.26
CA SER A 15 -1.30 5.65 12.04
C SER A 15 -1.81 4.73 13.17
N ASN A 16 -2.86 5.18 13.87
CA ASN A 16 -3.56 4.34 14.85
C ASN A 16 -4.68 3.51 14.20
N ASP A 17 -4.87 3.61 12.89
CA ASP A 17 -6.04 3.04 12.22
C ASP A 17 -5.83 1.57 11.88
N GLY A 18 -4.60 1.12 11.63
CA GLY A 18 -4.26 -0.30 11.51
C GLY A 18 -5.19 -1.06 10.55
N CYS A 19 -6.04 -1.94 11.08
CA CYS A 19 -7.01 -2.71 10.29
C CYS A 19 -8.30 -1.93 9.91
N SER A 20 -8.44 -0.69 10.36
CA SER A 20 -9.61 0.19 10.16
C SER A 20 -9.45 1.18 9.00
N GLY A 21 -8.36 1.07 8.23
CA GLY A 21 -8.08 1.92 7.07
C GLY A 21 -6.70 2.55 7.14
N GLY A 22 -6.41 3.48 6.22
CA GLY A 22 -5.15 4.21 6.22
C GLY A 22 -4.97 5.10 4.99
N ASN A 23 -3.86 5.83 4.97
CA ASN A 23 -3.47 6.70 3.86
C ASN A 23 -2.20 6.16 3.18
N ALA A 24 -2.25 6.04 1.85
CA ALA A 24 -1.12 5.57 1.06
C ALA A 24 0.05 6.57 1.06
N ILE A 25 -0.20 7.88 1.15
CA ILE A 25 0.85 8.90 1.21
C ILE A 25 1.71 8.71 2.46
N ASP A 26 1.08 8.50 3.61
CA ASP A 26 1.79 8.24 4.88
C ASP A 26 2.65 6.97 4.78
N THR A 27 2.14 5.96 4.05
CA THR A 27 2.90 4.73 3.77
C THR A 27 4.16 5.03 2.95
N PHE A 28 4.04 5.80 1.87
CA PHE A 28 5.16 6.22 1.04
C PHE A 28 6.15 7.10 1.80
N GLU A 29 5.67 7.98 2.67
CA GLU A 29 6.52 8.82 3.50
C GLU A 29 7.43 8.01 4.41
N GLN A 30 6.86 7.01 5.08
CA GLN A 30 7.62 6.14 5.93
C GLN A 30 8.65 5.27 5.15
N MET A 31 8.39 4.94 3.88
CA MET A 31 9.38 4.22 3.06
C MET A 31 10.67 5.01 2.78
N TYR A 32 10.63 6.35 2.76
CA TYR A 32 11.84 7.16 2.56
C TYR A 32 12.41 7.74 3.85
N THR A 33 11.62 7.82 4.93
CA THR A 33 12.06 8.36 6.23
C THR A 33 12.59 7.30 7.20
N SER A 34 11.97 6.11 7.24
CA SER A 34 12.35 5.02 8.16
C SER A 34 12.66 3.70 7.47
N GLY A 35 12.30 3.54 6.19
CA GLY A 35 12.54 2.31 5.44
C GLY A 35 11.61 1.17 5.86
N ARG A 36 11.79 0.01 5.24
CA ARG A 36 10.98 -1.20 5.48
C ARG A 36 11.81 -2.47 5.52
N VAL A 37 11.47 -3.35 6.46
CA VAL A 37 12.01 -4.70 6.49
C VAL A 37 11.28 -5.59 5.48
N PRO A 38 11.91 -6.67 4.99
CA PRO A 38 11.24 -7.62 4.11
C PRO A 38 10.14 -8.40 4.85
N GLY A 39 9.17 -8.93 4.11
CA GLY A 39 8.02 -9.66 4.67
C GLY A 39 8.40 -10.87 5.53
N TRP A 40 9.53 -11.53 5.25
CA TRP A 40 10.01 -12.62 6.10
C TRP A 40 10.50 -12.15 7.48
N CYS A 41 10.91 -10.87 7.60
CA CYS A 41 11.38 -10.30 8.86
C CYS A 41 10.22 -9.92 9.78
N MET A 42 9.11 -9.46 9.21
CA MET A 42 7.87 -9.19 9.93
C MET A 42 6.69 -9.72 9.09
N PRO A 43 6.32 -11.01 9.26
CA PRO A 43 5.28 -11.66 8.46
C PRO A 43 3.90 -11.03 8.65
N TYR A 44 3.07 -11.10 7.61
CA TYR A 44 1.69 -10.61 7.65
C TYR A 44 0.79 -11.53 8.48
N LEU A 45 0.18 -10.98 9.53
CA LEU A 45 -0.70 -11.68 10.45
C LEU A 45 -2.16 -11.24 10.35
N ALA A 46 -2.47 -10.27 9.48
CA ALA A 46 -3.80 -9.68 9.34
C ALA A 46 -4.39 -9.16 10.67
N LYS A 47 -3.52 -8.61 11.52
CA LYS A 47 -3.87 -8.00 12.81
C LYS A 47 -3.08 -6.72 12.99
N ASP A 48 -3.75 -5.67 13.45
CA ASP A 48 -3.09 -4.48 13.97
C ASP A 48 -2.70 -4.66 15.44
N VAL A 49 -1.98 -3.69 16.00
CA VAL A 49 -1.47 -3.73 17.39
C VAL A 49 -2.63 -3.91 18.39
N GLY A 50 -3.75 -3.19 18.18
CA GLY A 50 -4.93 -3.29 19.03
C GLY A 50 -5.60 -4.66 18.98
N GLY A 51 -5.55 -5.34 17.82
CA GLY A 51 -6.01 -6.71 17.60
C GLY A 51 -5.04 -7.81 18.03
N GLY A 52 -3.95 -7.47 18.72
CA GLY A 52 -2.91 -8.41 19.16
C GLY A 52 -1.92 -8.79 18.06
N GLY A 53 -1.78 -7.96 17.04
CA GLY A 53 -0.68 -8.00 16.09
C GLY A 53 0.62 -7.44 16.70
N PRO A 54 1.76 -7.64 16.00
CA PRO A 54 3.07 -7.20 16.45
C PRO A 54 3.12 -5.66 16.53
N ALA A 55 3.82 -5.14 17.54
CA ALA A 55 4.15 -3.73 17.62
C ALA A 55 5.11 -3.32 16.49
N CYS A 56 5.15 -2.04 16.16
CA CYS A 56 6.08 -1.50 15.15
C CYS A 56 7.55 -1.86 15.45
N SER A 57 7.92 -1.99 16.73
CA SER A 57 9.25 -2.38 17.19
C SER A 57 9.58 -3.87 17.06
N ASP A 58 8.60 -4.72 16.78
CA ASP A 58 8.76 -6.19 16.76
C ASP A 58 9.38 -6.69 15.43
N VAL A 59 10.26 -5.88 14.85
CA VAL A 59 11.04 -6.25 13.67
C VAL A 59 12.13 -7.26 14.05
N CYS A 60 12.41 -8.22 13.16
CA CYS A 60 13.47 -9.19 13.39
C CYS A 60 14.87 -8.53 13.40
N SER A 61 15.84 -9.17 14.05
CA SER A 61 17.20 -8.62 14.19
C SER A 61 18.08 -8.77 12.93
N LEU A 62 17.71 -9.62 11.98
CA LEU A 62 18.52 -9.92 10.79
C LEU A 62 17.98 -9.27 9.51
N GLY A 63 16.82 -8.60 9.57
CA GLY A 63 16.20 -8.00 8.41
C GLY A 63 16.94 -6.75 7.97
N PRO A 64 17.39 -6.65 6.71
CA PRO A 64 17.88 -5.38 6.20
C PRO A 64 16.72 -4.39 6.04
N ASP A 65 16.98 -3.12 6.33
CA ASP A 65 16.07 -2.04 5.98
C ASP A 65 16.23 -1.63 4.52
N TYR A 66 15.10 -1.53 3.82
CA TYR A 66 15.00 -1.02 2.46
C TYR A 66 14.33 0.33 2.46
N SER A 67 15.05 1.36 2.01
CA SER A 67 14.52 2.71 1.86
C SER A 67 14.48 3.12 0.40
N VAL A 68 13.47 3.92 0.05
CA VAL A 68 13.40 4.59 -1.26
C VAL A 68 13.93 6.01 -1.15
N LYS A 69 14.36 6.60 -2.28
CA LYS A 69 14.76 8.01 -2.28
C LYS A 69 13.51 8.86 -2.21
N ALA A 70 13.49 9.87 -1.34
CA ALA A 70 12.35 10.82 -1.27
C ALA A 70 12.05 11.43 -2.66
N SER A 71 13.10 11.72 -3.44
CA SER A 71 12.98 12.28 -4.79
C SER A 71 12.45 11.31 -5.85
N SER A 72 12.30 10.01 -5.54
CA SER A 72 11.68 9.05 -6.45
C SER A 72 10.18 8.86 -6.19
N LEU A 73 9.61 9.60 -5.24
CA LEU A 73 8.18 9.56 -4.93
C LEU A 73 7.52 10.88 -5.34
N GLY A 74 6.29 10.79 -5.82
CA GLY A 74 5.54 11.95 -6.27
C GLY A 74 4.06 11.64 -6.49
N VAL A 75 3.25 12.69 -6.49
CA VAL A 75 1.83 12.62 -6.84
C VAL A 75 1.69 12.85 -8.34
N ILE A 76 1.09 11.89 -9.02
CA ILE A 76 0.73 12.02 -10.43
C ILE A 76 -0.62 12.74 -10.48
N GLN A 77 -0.74 13.72 -11.37
CA GLN A 77 -2.03 14.38 -11.58
C GLN A 77 -3.07 13.39 -12.12
N ASP A 78 -4.34 13.63 -11.83
CA ASP A 78 -5.46 12.86 -12.39
C ASP A 78 -5.60 13.13 -13.89
N ASN A 79 -4.70 12.52 -14.66
CA ASN A 79 -4.55 12.70 -16.08
C ASN A 79 -4.01 11.42 -16.71
N VAL A 80 -4.82 10.81 -17.58
CA VAL A 80 -4.51 9.53 -18.23
C VAL A 80 -3.14 9.53 -18.91
N ARG A 81 -2.76 10.61 -19.62
CA ARG A 81 -1.46 10.66 -20.32
C ARG A 81 -0.29 10.73 -19.34
N GLN A 82 -0.43 11.46 -18.24
CA GLN A 82 0.61 11.52 -17.22
C GLN A 82 0.77 10.17 -16.50
N ILE A 83 -0.34 9.52 -16.13
CA ILE A 83 -0.32 8.19 -15.50
C ILE A 83 0.32 7.15 -16.44
N GLN A 84 -0.07 7.14 -17.73
CA GLN A 84 0.54 6.27 -18.74
C GLN A 84 2.04 6.53 -18.89
N SER A 85 2.45 7.80 -18.96
CA SER A 85 3.85 8.19 -19.08
C SER A 85 4.68 7.73 -17.88
N GLU A 86 4.14 7.88 -16.67
CA GLU A 86 4.79 7.46 -15.43
C GLU A 86 4.95 5.93 -15.39
N ILE A 87 3.88 5.19 -15.70
CA ILE A 87 3.93 3.73 -15.73
C ILE A 87 4.96 3.20 -16.72
N LEU A 88 5.01 3.77 -17.93
CA LEU A 88 5.94 3.34 -18.97
C LEU A 88 7.41 3.68 -18.65
N SER A 89 7.65 4.78 -17.93
CA SER A 89 9.00 5.26 -17.66
C SER A 89 9.57 4.68 -16.36
N ASN A 90 8.73 4.56 -15.32
CA ASN A 90 9.17 4.31 -13.95
C ASN A 90 8.52 3.08 -13.29
N GLY A 91 7.50 2.48 -13.92
CA GLY A 91 6.88 1.24 -13.46
C GLY A 91 5.58 1.43 -12.67
N PRO A 92 5.17 0.46 -11.84
CA PRO A 92 3.86 0.47 -11.18
C PRO A 92 3.61 1.71 -10.31
N VAL A 93 2.36 2.17 -10.31
CA VAL A 93 1.88 3.30 -9.50
C VAL A 93 0.75 2.85 -8.59
N PHE A 94 0.57 3.54 -7.46
CA PHE A 94 -0.58 3.34 -6.60
C PHE A 94 -1.74 4.23 -7.05
N ALA A 95 -2.96 3.67 -7.03
CA ALA A 95 -4.20 4.41 -7.22
C ALA A 95 -5.27 3.87 -6.25
N ALA A 96 -6.18 4.75 -5.85
CA ALA A 96 -7.38 4.38 -5.12
C ALA A 96 -8.59 4.64 -6.02
N PHE A 97 -9.66 3.86 -5.85
CA PHE A 97 -10.92 4.04 -6.58
C PHE A 97 -12.10 3.74 -5.66
N TRP A 98 -13.28 4.24 -6.03
CA TRP A 98 -14.50 3.99 -5.30
C TRP A 98 -14.98 2.55 -5.51
N VAL A 99 -15.15 1.84 -4.40
CA VAL A 99 -15.71 0.48 -4.41
C VAL A 99 -17.22 0.56 -4.21
N TYR A 100 -17.97 0.00 -5.16
CA TYR A 100 -19.43 -0.10 -5.09
C TYR A 100 -19.84 -1.57 -4.87
N SER A 101 -21.11 -1.80 -4.54
CA SER A 101 -21.63 -3.12 -4.18
C SER A 101 -21.52 -4.16 -5.30
N ASP A 102 -21.63 -3.73 -6.56
CA ASP A 102 -21.51 -4.59 -7.74
C ASP A 102 -20.08 -5.04 -8.04
N PHE A 103 -19.07 -4.29 -7.58
CA PHE A 103 -17.67 -4.70 -7.68
C PHE A 103 -17.40 -6.04 -6.97
N MET A 104 -18.11 -6.31 -5.86
CA MET A 104 -17.98 -7.57 -5.12
C MET A 104 -18.42 -8.80 -5.93
N ALA A 105 -19.22 -8.62 -6.98
CA ALA A 105 -19.69 -9.67 -7.87
C ALA A 105 -18.94 -9.72 -9.22
N TYR A 106 -17.96 -8.85 -9.43
CA TYR A 106 -17.20 -8.77 -10.68
C TYR A 106 -16.31 -10.01 -10.89
N THR A 107 -16.40 -10.66 -12.05
CA THR A 107 -15.64 -11.88 -12.38
C THR A 107 -14.75 -11.77 -13.62
N GLY A 108 -14.85 -10.69 -14.41
CA GLY A 108 -14.01 -10.50 -15.61
C GLY A 108 -14.52 -9.44 -16.59
N GLY A 109 -13.67 -9.05 -17.54
CA GLY A 109 -13.96 -7.99 -18.53
C GLY A 109 -13.27 -6.66 -18.19
N VAL A 110 -13.98 -5.55 -18.42
CA VAL A 110 -13.57 -4.20 -18.01
C VAL A 110 -14.66 -3.67 -17.08
N TYR A 111 -14.34 -3.51 -15.81
CA TYR A 111 -15.29 -3.05 -14.80
C TYR A 111 -15.71 -1.58 -15.05
N SER A 112 -17.00 -1.33 -14.91
CA SER A 112 -17.59 0.00 -14.74
C SER A 112 -18.78 -0.17 -13.79
N ALA A 113 -18.93 0.74 -12.83
CA ALA A 113 -20.05 0.71 -11.90
C ALA A 113 -21.38 0.77 -12.68
N SER A 114 -22.32 -0.09 -12.28
CA SER A 114 -23.69 -0.14 -12.78
C SER A 114 -24.47 1.10 -12.36
N LYS A 115 -25.54 1.41 -13.09
CA LYS A 115 -26.40 2.56 -12.74
C LYS A 115 -27.06 2.35 -11.38
N GLU A 116 -27.38 1.10 -11.07
CA GLU A 116 -28.00 0.67 -9.82
C GLU A 116 -27.04 0.84 -8.63
N ALA A 117 -25.75 0.58 -8.83
CA ALA A 117 -24.74 0.75 -7.78
C ALA A 117 -24.33 2.22 -7.56
N LEU A 118 -24.58 3.08 -8.56
CA LEU A 118 -24.37 4.53 -8.49
C LEU A 118 -25.56 5.31 -7.91
N ALA A 119 -26.74 4.68 -7.79
CA ALA A 119 -27.97 5.27 -7.29
C ALA A 119 -28.06 5.18 -5.75
#